data_AF-A0A7X3XPX4-F1
#
_entry.id   AF-A0A7X3XPX4-F1
#
_cell.length_a   1.000
_cell.length_b   1.000
_cell.length_c   1.000
_cell.angle_alpha   90.00
_cell.angle_beta   90.00
_cell.angle_gamma   90.00
#
_symmetry.space_group_name_H-M   'P 1'
#
loop_
_entity.id
_entity.type
_entity.pdbx_description
1 polymer ?
#
loop_
_entity_poly.entity_id
_entity_poly.type
_entity_poly.pdbx_seq_one_letter_code
_entity_poly.pdbx_strand_id
1 'polypeptide(L)'
;MKPKERTVQSFHENQKLLSAVNTVSTHTKLEMAGRFYLNNTKVITEAKETPNTFFKELDIIVERVEKTGTQSLLEVDARRRQFIRNFIAAKHNYRIQSPSFRGKLSDVAQMIYSDKEADRQDILLVLEDFRIPIEEHIASDTEVLLGGI
;
A
#
# COMPACT_ATOMS: atom_id res chain seq x y z
N MET A 1 -12.61 21.38 3.60
CA MET A 1 -12.73 20.63 2.33
C MET A 1 -14.08 19.98 2.25
N LYS A 2 -14.70 20.05 1.07
CA LYS A 2 -15.95 19.36 0.75
C LYS A 2 -15.70 17.83 0.65
N PRO A 3 -16.70 16.97 0.92
CA PRO A 3 -16.55 15.52 0.83
C PRO A 3 -16.02 15.02 -0.53
N LYS A 4 -16.45 15.66 -1.63
CA LYS A 4 -16.01 15.34 -2.99
C LYS A 4 -14.53 15.67 -3.22
N GLU A 5 -14.02 16.77 -2.66
CA GLU A 5 -12.60 17.14 -2.77
C GLU A 5 -11.70 16.10 -2.09
N ARG A 6 -12.11 15.59 -0.93
CA ARG A 6 -11.38 14.53 -0.21
C ARG A 6 -11.38 13.21 -1.00
N THR A 7 -12.46 12.92 -1.71
CA THR A 7 -12.55 11.72 -2.57
C THR A 7 -11.61 11.84 -3.77
N VAL A 8 -11.55 13.01 -4.41
CA VAL A 8 -10.58 13.27 -5.51
C VAL A 8 -9.15 13.13 -5.02
N GLN A 9 -8.82 13.68 -3.85
CA GLN A 9 -7.48 13.58 -3.27
C GLN A 9 -7.13 12.12 -2.95
N SER A 10 -8.02 11.40 -2.26
CA SER A 10 -7.88 9.97 -1.96
C SER A 10 -7.65 9.15 -3.23
N PHE A 11 -8.42 9.40 -4.28
CA PHE A 11 -8.27 8.72 -5.56
C PHE A 11 -6.88 8.94 -6.16
N HIS A 12 -6.42 10.20 -6.19
CA HIS A 12 -5.10 10.53 -6.73
C HIS A 12 -3.95 9.92 -5.92
N GLU A 13 -4.03 9.98 -4.59
CA GLU A 13 -3.03 9.39 -3.69
C GLU A 13 -2.93 7.88 -3.87
N ASN A 14 -4.07 7.18 -3.95
CA ASN A 14 -4.10 5.73 -4.14
C ASN A 14 -3.66 5.31 -5.56
N GLN A 15 -3.97 6.10 -6.59
CA GLN A 15 -3.44 5.87 -7.94
C GLN A 15 -1.91 6.00 -7.99
N LYS A 16 -1.36 7.02 -7.32
CA LYS A 16 0.09 7.20 -7.21
C LYS A 16 0.74 6.02 -6.48
N LEU A 17 0.11 5.57 -5.39
CA LEU A 17 0.57 4.40 -4.63
C LEU A 17 0.53 3.12 -5.46
N LEU A 18 -0.57 2.85 -6.18
CA LEU A 18 -0.72 1.69 -7.06
C LEU A 18 0.34 1.69 -8.18
N SER A 19 0.58 2.84 -8.79
CA SER A 19 1.62 3.00 -9.82
C SER A 19 3.02 2.70 -9.27
N ALA A 20 3.31 3.16 -8.05
CA ALA A 20 4.58 2.89 -7.39
C ALA A 20 4.74 1.39 -7.06
N VAL A 21 3.72 0.76 -6.50
CA VAL A 21 3.67 -0.69 -6.22
C VAL A 21 3.92 -1.51 -7.49
N ASN A 22 3.29 -1.14 -8.62
CA ASN A 22 3.49 -1.80 -9.91
C ASN A 22 4.91 -1.64 -10.45
N THR A 23 5.48 -0.44 -10.29
CA THR A 23 6.86 -0.14 -10.73
C THR A 23 7.87 -0.97 -9.93
N VAL A 24 7.73 -1.01 -8.60
CA VAL A 24 8.59 -1.83 -7.73
C VAL A 24 8.43 -3.31 -8.05
N SER A 25 7.20 -3.80 -8.16
CA SER A 25 6.93 -5.22 -8.49
C SER A 25 7.56 -5.64 -9.83
N THR A 26 7.43 -4.79 -10.85
CA THR A 26 8.01 -5.05 -12.18
C THR A 26 9.52 -5.06 -12.10
N HIS A 27 10.11 -4.09 -11.41
CA HIS A 27 11.55 -3.99 -11.26
C HIS A 27 12.13 -5.19 -10.50
N THR A 28 11.56 -5.57 -9.35
CA THR A 28 11.99 -6.73 -8.57
C THR A 28 11.92 -8.03 -9.41
N LYS A 29 10.84 -8.23 -10.18
CA LYS A 29 10.72 -9.37 -11.11
C LYS A 29 11.82 -9.39 -12.17
N LEU A 30 12.20 -8.21 -12.69
CA LEU A 30 13.26 -8.10 -13.68
C LEU A 30 14.64 -8.39 -13.07
N GLU A 31 14.93 -7.87 -11.87
CA GLU A 31 16.18 -8.15 -11.16
C GLU A 31 16.34 -9.65 -10.85
N MET A 32 15.27 -10.30 -10.38
CA MET A 32 15.26 -11.76 -10.15
C MET A 32 15.47 -12.56 -11.45
N ALA A 33 15.02 -12.03 -12.59
CA ALA A 33 15.29 -12.62 -13.91
C ALA A 33 16.70 -12.29 -14.47
N GLY A 34 17.56 -11.62 -13.69
CA GLY A 34 18.89 -11.20 -14.10
C GLY A 34 18.91 -10.02 -15.09
N ARG A 35 17.80 -9.28 -15.21
CA ARG A 35 17.65 -8.14 -16.13
C ARG A 35 17.75 -6.82 -15.38
N PHE A 36 18.91 -6.18 -15.45
CA PHE A 36 19.14 -4.88 -14.82
C PHE A 36 18.76 -3.72 -15.76
N TYR A 37 17.86 -2.85 -15.31
CA TYR A 37 17.51 -1.61 -16.00
C TYR A 37 18.40 -0.45 -15.52
N LEU A 38 19.55 -0.27 -16.16
CA LEU A 38 20.54 0.76 -15.79
C LEU A 38 20.06 2.21 -16.03
N ASN A 39 19.06 2.43 -16.90
CA ASN A 39 18.61 3.77 -17.28
C ASN A 39 17.49 4.38 -16.40
N ASN A 40 16.95 3.64 -15.42
CA ASN A 40 15.77 4.07 -14.66
C ASN A 40 15.96 4.11 -13.13
N THR A 41 17.21 4.10 -12.64
CA THR A 41 17.52 4.00 -11.20
C THR A 41 16.80 5.05 -10.35
N LYS A 42 16.70 6.30 -10.84
CA LYS A 42 15.98 7.38 -10.14
C LYS A 42 14.48 7.08 -10.00
N VAL A 43 13.83 6.66 -11.09
CA VAL A 43 12.39 6.32 -11.10
C VAL A 43 12.10 5.15 -10.16
N ILE A 44 13.00 4.16 -10.15
CA ILE A 44 12.90 3.01 -9.24
C ILE A 44 13.01 3.46 -7.79
N THR A 45 13.99 4.32 -7.46
CA THR A 45 14.16 4.84 -6.09
C THR A 45 12.93 5.61 -5.62
N GLU A 46 12.42 6.53 -6.44
CA GLU A 46 11.19 7.29 -6.13
C GLU A 46 9.96 6.37 -5.99
N ALA A 47 9.88 5.33 -6.82
CA ALA A 47 8.83 4.32 -6.74
C ALA A 47 8.96 3.43 -5.50
N LYS A 48 10.17 3.18 -4.98
CA LYS A 48 10.39 2.46 -3.72
C LYS A 48 10.01 3.35 -2.51
N GLU A 49 10.31 4.65 -2.56
CA GLU A 49 10.03 5.58 -1.47
C GLU A 49 8.54 5.73 -1.15
N THR A 50 7.68 5.74 -2.18
CA THR A 50 6.23 5.91 -2.04
C THR A 50 5.60 4.80 -1.15
N PRO A 51 5.69 3.50 -1.48
CA PRO A 51 5.17 2.42 -0.64
C PRO A 51 5.92 2.30 0.69
N ASN A 52 7.24 2.55 0.73
CA ASN A 52 8.00 2.55 1.99
C ASN A 52 7.45 3.58 2.99
N THR A 53 7.23 4.82 2.55
CA THR A 53 6.67 5.89 3.38
C THR A 53 5.25 5.53 3.82
N PHE A 54 4.45 5.05 2.88
CA PHE A 54 3.08 4.63 3.15
C PHE A 54 2.99 3.50 4.19
N PHE A 55 3.81 2.45 4.04
CA PHE A 55 3.83 1.34 4.99
C PHE A 55 4.25 1.79 6.39
N LYS A 56 5.25 2.67 6.51
CA LYS A 56 5.66 3.22 7.81
C LYS A 56 4.55 4.03 8.49
N GLU A 57 3.89 4.91 7.74
CA GLU A 57 2.77 5.69 8.27
C GLU A 57 1.59 4.80 8.66
N LEU A 58 1.27 3.82 7.81
CA LEU A 58 0.18 2.90 8.04
C LEU A 58 0.46 1.99 9.24
N ASP A 59 1.70 1.54 9.45
CA ASP A 59 2.10 0.72 10.59
C ASP A 59 1.78 1.42 11.92
N ILE A 60 2.13 2.72 12.03
CA ILE A 60 1.84 3.52 13.23
C ILE A 60 0.35 3.56 13.52
N ILE A 61 -0.48 3.70 12.48
CA ILE A 61 -1.92 3.80 12.62
C ILE A 61 -2.53 2.43 12.94
N VAL A 62 -2.12 1.39 12.23
CA VAL A 62 -2.60 0.01 12.44
C VAL A 62 -2.21 -0.47 13.83
N GLU A 63 -0.96 -0.30 14.27
CA GLU A 63 -0.56 -0.66 15.63
C GLU A 63 -1.38 0.10 16.69
N ARG A 64 -1.70 1.37 16.45
CA ARG A 64 -2.55 2.15 17.37
C ARG A 64 -3.97 1.60 17.42
N VAL A 65 -4.56 1.29 16.27
CA VAL A 65 -5.92 0.73 16.17
C VAL A 65 -5.99 -0.65 16.80
N GLU A 66 -4.99 -1.50 16.60
CA GLU A 66 -4.93 -2.83 17.20
C GLU A 66 -4.79 -2.77 18.73
N LYS A 67 -4.07 -1.77 19.28
CA LYS A 67 -3.87 -1.60 20.73
C LYS A 67 -5.04 -0.92 21.44
N THR A 68 -5.68 0.06 20.80
CA THR A 68 -6.66 0.96 21.45
C THR A 68 -8.07 0.90 20.85
N GLY A 69 -8.27 0.07 19.83
CA GLY A 69 -9.50 -0.06 19.08
C GLY A 69 -9.72 1.06 18.04
N THR A 70 -10.83 0.96 17.31
CA THR A 70 -11.17 1.85 16.19
C THR A 70 -11.48 3.30 16.59
N GLN A 71 -11.63 3.59 17.89
CA GLN A 71 -11.78 4.96 18.41
C GLN A 71 -10.53 5.83 18.19
N SER A 72 -9.36 5.22 17.98
CA SER A 72 -8.11 5.94 17.72
C SER A 72 -8.02 6.61 16.34
N LEU A 73 -8.98 6.35 15.45
CA LEU A 73 -9.02 6.92 14.11
C LEU A 73 -9.68 8.31 14.04
N LEU A 74 -10.21 8.85 15.15
CA LEU A 74 -11.04 10.07 15.14
C LEU A 74 -10.37 11.29 14.47
N GLU A 75 -9.05 11.41 14.56
CA GLU A 75 -8.26 12.51 13.98
C GLU A 75 -7.96 12.34 12.48
N VAL A 76 -8.13 11.14 11.93
CA VAL A 76 -7.88 10.82 10.51
C VAL A 76 -9.11 11.21 9.68
N ASP A 77 -8.94 11.72 8.46
CA ASP A 77 -10.09 12.06 7.62
C ASP A 77 -10.93 10.83 7.23
N ALA A 78 -12.21 11.05 6.87
CA ALA A 78 -13.16 9.97 6.66
C ALA A 78 -12.78 8.96 5.56
N ARG A 79 -12.18 9.40 4.44
CA ARG A 79 -11.80 8.47 3.36
C ARG A 79 -10.56 7.67 3.73
N ARG A 80 -9.55 8.32 4.33
CA ARG A 80 -8.37 7.60 4.84
C ARG A 80 -8.74 6.62 5.94
N ARG A 81 -9.68 6.96 6.83
CA ARG A 81 -10.24 5.99 7.80
C ARG A 81 -10.89 4.78 7.13
N GLN A 82 -11.65 5.00 6.07
CA GLN A 82 -12.29 3.90 5.34
C GLN A 82 -11.24 2.98 4.72
N PHE A 83 -10.22 3.55 4.09
CA PHE A 83 -9.08 2.79 3.57
C PHE A 83 -8.42 1.95 4.68
N ILE A 84 -8.09 2.55 5.83
CA ILE A 84 -7.45 1.85 6.94
C ILE A 84 -8.31 0.71 7.47
N ARG A 85 -9.63 0.92 7.60
CA ARG A 85 -10.55 -0.14 8.04
C ARG A 85 -10.59 -1.30 7.05
N ASN A 86 -10.68 -1.00 5.76
CA ASN A 86 -10.66 -2.01 4.71
C ASN A 86 -9.32 -2.75 4.71
N PHE A 87 -8.21 -2.03 4.89
CA PHE A 87 -6.88 -2.60 4.99
C PHE A 87 -6.74 -3.56 6.18
N ILE A 88 -7.16 -3.15 7.38
CA ILE A 88 -7.12 -4.01 8.59
C ILE A 88 -8.01 -5.24 8.38
N ALA A 89 -9.21 -5.04 7.84
CA ALA A 89 -10.11 -6.15 7.51
C ALA A 89 -9.47 -7.12 6.52
N ALA A 90 -8.80 -6.62 5.48
CA ALA A 90 -8.07 -7.43 4.51
C ALA A 90 -6.90 -8.19 5.16
N LYS A 91 -6.08 -7.50 5.99
CA LYS A 91 -4.95 -8.07 6.74
C LYS A 91 -5.33 -9.28 7.59
N HIS A 92 -6.53 -9.26 8.19
CA HIS A 92 -7.06 -10.38 8.99
C HIS A 92 -7.83 -11.43 8.18
N ASN A 93 -8.07 -11.19 6.89
CA ASN A 93 -8.80 -12.11 6.03
C ASN A 93 -7.85 -13.13 5.35
N TYR A 94 -8.40 -14.27 4.94
CA TYR A 94 -7.65 -15.34 4.25
C TYR A 94 -7.18 -14.95 2.84
N ARG A 95 -7.61 -13.79 2.33
CA ARG A 95 -7.22 -13.28 1.00
C ARG A 95 -5.75 -12.85 0.93
N ILE A 96 -5.15 -12.48 2.06
CA ILE A 96 -3.75 -12.10 2.16
C ILE A 96 -2.91 -13.36 2.34
N GLN A 97 -2.02 -13.65 1.40
CA GLN A 97 -1.19 -14.85 1.42
C GLN A 97 0.14 -14.64 2.15
N SER A 98 0.70 -13.44 2.07
CA SER A 98 2.00 -13.05 2.60
C SER A 98 2.00 -13.03 4.14
N PRO A 99 2.81 -13.88 4.80
CA PRO A 99 2.99 -13.81 6.24
C PRO A 99 3.57 -12.46 6.68
N SER A 100 4.49 -11.90 5.89
CA SER A 100 5.15 -10.62 6.16
C SER A 100 4.15 -9.45 6.10
N PHE A 101 3.15 -9.51 5.24
CA PHE A 101 2.08 -8.52 5.21
C PHE A 101 1.18 -8.56 6.46
N ARG A 102 1.00 -9.75 7.06
CA ARG A 102 0.29 -9.92 8.32
C ARG A 102 1.11 -9.46 9.53
N GLY A 103 2.44 -9.44 9.42
CA GLY A 103 3.37 -8.91 10.42
C GLY A 103 3.38 -7.37 10.50
N LYS A 104 4.48 -6.78 10.98
CA LYS A 104 4.63 -5.32 11.02
C LYS A 104 4.93 -4.78 9.64
N LEU A 105 4.25 -3.71 9.24
CA LEU A 105 4.47 -3.09 7.94
C LEU A 105 5.79 -2.33 7.89
N SER A 106 6.35 -1.95 9.04
CA SER A 106 7.72 -1.42 9.12
C SER A 106 8.78 -2.42 8.68
N ASP A 107 8.59 -3.72 8.91
CA ASP A 107 9.50 -4.77 8.43
C ASP A 107 9.41 -4.88 6.90
N VAL A 108 8.19 -4.80 6.36
CA VAL A 108 7.95 -4.75 4.90
C VAL A 108 8.65 -3.56 4.26
N ALA A 109 8.61 -2.39 4.90
CA ALA A 109 9.25 -1.19 4.40
C ALA A 109 10.78 -1.37 4.24
N GLN A 110 11.42 -2.17 5.09
CA GLN A 110 12.84 -2.51 4.97
C GLN A 110 13.11 -3.47 3.80
N MET A 111 12.22 -4.44 3.56
CA MET A 111 12.37 -5.42 2.47
C MET A 111 12.36 -4.78 1.07
N ILE A 112 11.67 -3.65 0.88
CA ILE A 112 11.63 -2.92 -0.41
C ILE A 112 13.03 -2.56 -0.93
N TYR A 113 13.98 -2.32 -0.03
CA TYR A 113 15.35 -1.95 -0.36
C TYR A 113 16.34 -3.12 -0.24
N SER A 114 15.86 -4.32 0.09
CA SER A 114 16.74 -5.47 0.27
C SER A 114 17.19 -6.07 -1.06
N ASP A 115 18.47 -6.44 -1.12
CA ASP A 115 19.07 -7.18 -2.24
C ASP A 115 19.05 -8.71 -2.03
N LYS A 116 18.54 -9.18 -0.89
CA LYS A 116 18.47 -10.62 -0.59
C LYS A 116 17.36 -11.26 -1.42
N GLU A 117 17.68 -12.39 -2.05
CA GLU A 117 16.73 -13.11 -2.91
C GLU A 117 15.46 -13.58 -2.16
N ALA A 118 15.60 -14.01 -0.90
CA ALA A 118 14.46 -14.37 -0.07
C ALA A 118 13.52 -13.18 0.16
N ASP A 119 14.08 -12.03 0.53
CA ASP A 119 13.31 -10.79 0.75
C ASP A 119 12.64 -10.31 -0.55
N ARG A 120 13.25 -10.57 -1.73
CA ARG A 120 12.67 -10.25 -3.04
C ARG A 120 11.43 -11.08 -3.38
N GLN A 121 11.41 -12.36 -3.03
CA GLN A 121 10.23 -13.19 -3.20
C GLN A 121 9.10 -12.75 -2.26
N ASP A 122 9.45 -12.51 -1.00
CA ASP A 122 8.49 -12.08 0.02
C ASP A 122 7.89 -10.72 -0.30
N ILE A 123 8.70 -9.74 -0.75
CA ILE A 123 8.18 -8.41 -1.10
C ILE A 123 7.24 -8.47 -2.31
N LEU A 124 7.47 -9.36 -3.29
CA LEU A 124 6.53 -9.52 -4.41
C LEU A 124 5.17 -10.00 -3.93
N LEU A 125 5.13 -10.97 -3.01
CA LEU A 125 3.88 -11.45 -2.40
C LEU A 125 3.19 -10.36 -1.59
N VAL A 126 3.94 -9.62 -0.78
CA VAL A 126 3.41 -8.46 -0.03
C VAL A 126 2.80 -7.44 -0.99
N LEU A 127 3.52 -7.06 -2.05
CA LEU A 127 3.05 -6.04 -3.00
C LEU A 127 1.81 -6.52 -3.77
N GLU A 128 1.72 -7.80 -4.11
CA GLU A 128 0.54 -8.40 -4.73
C GLU A 128 -0.67 -8.34 -3.79
N ASP A 129 -0.51 -8.80 -2.55
CA ASP A 129 -1.55 -8.72 -1.53
C ASP A 129 -1.99 -7.28 -1.24
N PHE A 130 -1.03 -6.35 -1.27
CA PHE A 130 -1.30 -4.94 -1.00
C PHE A 130 -2.09 -4.24 -2.10
N ARG A 131 -1.98 -4.71 -3.35
CA ARG A 131 -2.76 -4.15 -4.46
C ARG A 131 -4.26 -4.32 -4.26
N ILE A 132 -4.68 -5.43 -3.67
CA ILE A 132 -6.10 -5.76 -3.46
C ILE A 132 -6.84 -4.62 -2.72
N PRO A 133 -6.46 -4.23 -1.49
CA PRO A 133 -7.15 -3.15 -0.78
C PRO A 133 -6.99 -1.77 -1.46
N ILE A 134 -5.91 -1.53 -2.20
CA ILE A 134 -5.74 -0.28 -2.96
C ILE A 134 -6.75 -0.22 -4.11
N GLU A 135 -6.83 -1.27 -4.92
CA GLU A 135 -7.71 -1.37 -6.08
C GLU A 135 -9.18 -1.34 -5.65
N GLU A 136 -9.55 -2.04 -4.58
CA GLU A 136 -10.90 -1.97 -3.97
C GLU A 136 -11.26 -0.55 -3.52
N HIS A 137 -10.32 0.16 -2.89
CA HIS A 137 -10.56 1.53 -2.42
C HIS A 137 -10.64 2.54 -3.58
N ILE A 138 -9.81 2.38 -4.62
CA ILE A 138 -9.89 3.17 -5.86
C ILE A 138 -11.25 2.95 -6.57
N ALA A 139 -11.74 1.71 -6.62
CA ALA A 139 -13.05 1.41 -7.18
C ALA A 139 -14.15 2.14 -6.40
N SER A 140 -14.10 2.09 -5.06
CA SER A 140 -15.02 2.84 -4.20
C SER A 140 -14.92 4.37 -4.39
N ASP A 141 -13.72 4.93 -4.54
CA ASP A 141 -13.53 6.36 -4.86
C ASP A 141 -14.14 6.70 -6.23
N THR A 142 -13.98 5.83 -7.22
CA THR A 142 -14.54 6.02 -8.57
C THR A 142 -16.06 6.04 -8.55
N GLU A 143 -16.70 5.11 -7.84
CA GLU A 143 -18.15 5.06 -7.68
C GLU A 143 -18.68 6.39 -7.10
N VAL A 144 -18.10 6.87 -6.00
CA VAL A 144 -18.49 8.13 -5.36
C VAL A 144 -18.29 9.33 -6.30
N LEU A 145 -17.21 9.36 -7.08
CA LEU A 145 -16.93 10.46 -8.01
C LEU A 145 -17.92 10.52 -9.19
N LEU A 146 -18.39 9.36 -9.65
CA LEU A 146 -19.37 9.20 -10.72
C LEU A 146 -20.83 9.35 -10.26
N GLY A 147 -21.07 9.56 -8.97
CA GLY A 147 -22.41 9.72 -8.41
C GLY A 147 -23.08 8.41 -7.96
N GLY A 148 -22.28 7.36 -7.78
CA GLY A 148 -22.67 6.21 -6.97
C GLY A 148 -22.96 6.62 -5.53
N ILE A 149 -23.91 5.91 -4.91
CA ILE A 149 -24.57 6.21 -3.63
C ILE A 149 -23.56 6.35 -2.49
#